data_AF-A0A373A6Y5-F1
#
_entry.id   AF-A0A373A6Y5-F1
#
_cell.length_a   1.000
_cell.length_b   1.000
_cell.length_c   1.000
_cell.angle_alpha   90.00
_cell.angle_beta   90.00
_cell.angle_gamma   90.00
#
_symmetry.space_group_name_H-M   'P 1'
#
loop_
_entity.id
_entity.type
_entity.pdbx_description
1 polymer ?
#
loop_
_entity_poly.entity_id
_entity_poly.type
_entity_poly.pdbx_seq_one_letter_code
_entity_poly.pdbx_strand_id
1 'polypeptide(L)' 'MTVPEAGRILGLERAASYNAARRGDFPTITVGRRVLVPTAKLRVLLGLDAQTADTAA' A
#
# COMPACT_ATOMS: atom_id res chain seq x y z
N MET A 1 3.38 -0.93 7.93
CA MET A 1 3.64 -1.86 6.81
C MET A 1 4.87 -1.40 6.05
N THR A 2 5.76 -2.32 5.72
CA THR A 2 6.99 -2.06 4.97
C THR A 2 6.75 -2.08 3.45
N VAL A 3 7.62 -1.44 2.68
CA VAL A 3 7.58 -1.47 1.20
C VAL A 3 7.50 -2.90 0.61
N PRO A 4 8.33 -3.88 1.02
CA PRO A 4 8.24 -5.23 0.48
C PRO A 4 6.97 -5.99 0.90
N GLU A 5 6.35 -5.65 2.03
CA GLU A 5 5.04 -6.22 2.39
C GLU A 5 3.93 -5.67 1.49
N ALA A 6 3.92 -4.35 1.27
CA ALA A 6 2.93 -3.73 0.38
C ALA A 6 3.06 -4.24 -1.06
N GLY A 7 4.29 -4.37 -1.57
CA GLY A 7 4.49 -4.92 -2.91
C GLY A 7 4.04 -6.38 -3.01
N ARG A 8 4.22 -7.21 -1.97
CA ARG A 8 3.69 -8.58 -1.98
C ARG A 8 2.16 -8.62 -2.12
N ILE A 9 1.44 -7.68 -1.51
CA ILE A 9 -0.03 -7.56 -1.67
C ILE A 9 -0.38 -7.22 -3.13
N LEU A 10 0.48 -6.45 -3.80
CA LEU A 10 0.34 -6.07 -5.21
C LEU A 10 0.91 -7.11 -6.19
N GLY A 11 1.38 -8.28 -5.71
CA GLY A 11 2.01 -9.30 -6.57
C GLY A 11 3.44 -8.97 -7.01
N LEU A 12 4.10 -8.02 -6.35
CA LEU A 12 5.48 -7.61 -6.62
C LEU A 12 6.49 -8.32 -5.73
N GLU A 13 7.61 -8.69 -6.32
CA GLU A 13 8.81 -9.15 -5.64
C GLU A 13 9.59 -8.00 -4.97
N ARG A 14 10.44 -8.29 -3.97
CA ARG A 14 11.10 -7.27 -3.12
C ARG A 14 11.72 -6.10 -3.91
N ALA A 15 12.48 -6.41 -4.96
CA ALA A 15 13.14 -5.39 -5.77
C ALA A 15 12.12 -4.53 -6.54
N ALA A 16 11.11 -5.17 -7.13
CA ALA A 16 10.01 -4.49 -7.80
C ALA A 16 9.22 -3.60 -6.84
N SER A 17 9.01 -4.02 -5.58
CA SER A 17 8.36 -3.20 -4.55
C SER A 17 9.12 -1.90 -4.28
N TYR A 18 10.46 -1.96 -4.15
CA TYR A 18 11.26 -0.75 -3.95
C TYR A 18 11.27 0.14 -5.19
N ASN A 19 11.30 -0.44 -6.39
CA ASN A 19 11.23 0.33 -7.63
C ASN A 19 9.88 1.04 -7.77
N ALA A 20 8.77 0.34 -7.49
CA ALA A 20 7.43 0.90 -7.53
C ALA A 20 7.22 2.00 -6.45
N ALA A 21 7.75 1.78 -5.25
CA ALA A 21 7.82 2.81 -4.20
C ALA A 21 8.60 4.06 -4.65
N ARG A 22 9.71 3.89 -5.38
CA ARG A 22 10.51 5.02 -5.92
C ARG A 22 9.81 5.72 -7.09
N ARG A 23 9.02 5.01 -7.89
CA ARG A 23 8.21 5.57 -8.99
C ARG A 23 6.96 6.30 -8.49
N GLY A 24 6.48 5.96 -7.29
CA GLY A 24 5.25 6.52 -6.73
C GLY A 24 3.99 5.74 -7.14
N ASP A 25 4.15 4.49 -7.59
CA ASP A 25 3.03 3.64 -8.02
C ASP A 25 2.06 3.32 -6.86
N PHE A 26 2.54 3.43 -5.62
CA PHE A 26 1.72 3.30 -4.41
C PHE A 26 2.22 4.24 -3.30
N PRO A 27 1.35 4.60 -2.34
CA PRO A 27 1.60 5.66 -1.38
C PRO A 27 2.67 5.21 -0.39
N THR A 28 3.77 5.94 -0.38
CA THR A 28 4.83 5.76 0.60
C THR A 28 4.97 7.02 1.45
N ILE A 29 5.18 6.84 2.74
CA ILE A 29 5.57 7.90 3.66
C ILE A 29 6.97 7.62 4.18
N THR A 30 7.80 8.65 4.18
CA THR A 30 9.14 8.57 4.77
C THR A 30 9.09 9.17 6.16
N VAL A 31 9.41 8.37 7.17
CA VAL A 31 9.48 8.80 8.57
C VAL A 31 10.93 8.63 9.02
N GLY A 32 11.66 9.75 9.02
CA GLY A 32 13.11 9.75 9.23
C GLY A 32 13.82 8.92 8.17
N ARG A 33 14.51 7.85 8.58
CA ARG A 33 15.23 6.93 7.67
C ARG A 33 14.39 5.73 7.20
N ARG A 34 13.13 5.61 7.63
CA ARG A 34 12.27 4.47 7.29
C ARG A 34 11.25 4.87 6.24
N VAL A 35 11.09 4.02 5.22
CA VAL A 35 9.99 4.13 4.24
C VAL A 35 8.89 3.16 4.65
N LEU A 36 7.70 3.71 4.88
CA LEU A 36 6.52 2.98 5.36
C LEU A 36 5.40 3.17 4.34
N VAL A 37 4.54 2.17 4.21
CA VAL A 37 3.33 2.25 3.38
C VAL A 37 2.13 2.45 4.30
N PRO A 38 1.39 3.57 4.18
CA PRO A 38 0.17 3.79 4.95
C PRO A 38 -0.91 2.80 4.51
N THR A 39 -1.33 1.93 5.41
CA THR A 39 -2.33 0.90 5.11
C THR A 39 -3.70 1.50 4.74
N ALA A 40 -4.07 2.63 5.33
CA ALA A 40 -5.31 3.35 4.97
C ALA A 40 -5.30 3.81 3.50
N LYS A 41 -4.24 4.49 3.07
CA LYS A 41 -4.12 4.92 1.66
C LYS A 41 -4.01 3.74 0.69
N LEU A 42 -3.41 2.63 1.12
CA LEU A 42 -3.38 1.42 0.30
C LEU A 42 -4.78 0.81 0.13
N ARG A 43 -5.61 0.80 1.17
CA ARG A 43 -7.00 0.31 1.08
C ARG A 43 -7.85 1.14 0.13
N VAL A 44 -7.73 2.47 0.16
CA VAL A 44 -8.38 3.37 -0.81
C VAL A 44 -8.00 2.98 -2.24
N LEU A 45 -6.70 2.81 -2.52
CA LEU A 45 -6.23 2.48 -3.87
C LEU A 45 -6.65 1.09 -4.34
N LEU A 46 -6.74 0.13 -3.42
CA LEU A 46 -7.25 -1.21 -3.72
C LEU A 46 -8.78 -1.26 -3.83
N GLY A 47 -9.47 -0.12 -3.67
CA GLY A 47 -10.94 -0.05 -3.68
C GLY A 47 -11.60 -0.74 -2.49
N LEU A 48 -10.83 -1.08 -1.45
CA LEU A 48 -11.32 -1.79 -0.26
C LEU A 48 -12.09 -0.90 0.70
N ASP A 49 -12.02 0.43 0.54
CA ASP A 49 -12.84 1.38 1.32
C ASP A 49 -14.27 1.55 0.76
N ALA A 50 -14.66 0.77 -0.27
CA ALA A 50 -16.01 0.84 -0.83
C ALA A 50 -17.06 0.00 -0.08
N GLN A 51 -16.70 -0.85 0.89
CA GLN A 51 -17.64 -1.84 1.45
C GLN A 51 -17.49 -2.01 2.97
N THR A 52 -18.00 -1.06 3.75
CA THR A 52 -18.47 -1.33 5.13
C THR A 52 -19.90 -0.81 5.38
N ALA A 53 -20.60 -0.34 4.34
CA ALA A 53 -21.96 0.19 4.48
C ALA A 53 -23.08 -0.78 4.08
N ASP A 54 -22.78 -2.00 3.62
CA ASP A 54 -23.80 -2.92 3.08
C ASP A 54 -23.93 -4.24 3.85
N THR A 55 -23.95 -4.17 5.18
CA THR A 55 -24.41 -5.30 6.02
C THR A 55 -25.38 -4.80 7.09
N ALA A 56 -26.36 -4.01 6.66
CA ALA A 56 -27.54 -3.68 7.44
C ALA A 56 -28.78 -3.75 6.53
N ALA A 57 -29.24 -4.97 6.23
CA ALA A 57 -30.60 -5.27 5.82
C ALA A 57 -30.90 -6.76 6.09
#